data_AF-A0A4V2ELM9-F1
#
_entry.id   AF-A0A4V2ELM9-F1
#
_cell.length_a   1.000
_cell.length_b   1.000
_cell.length_c   1.000
_cell.angle_alpha   90.00
_cell.angle_beta   90.00
_cell.angle_gamma   90.00
#
_symmetry.space_group_name_H-M   'P 1'
#
loop_
_entity.id
_entity.type
_entity.pdbx_description
1 polymer ?
#
loop_
_entity_poly.entity_id
_entity_poly.type
_entity_poly.pdbx_seq_one_letter_code
_entity_poly.pdbx_strand_id
1 'polypeptide(L)'
;MSVTDKLAARIPGIGDRGDRNKDVVAVVKLHGVITPQGSPLSRGTINLAAVESALTRAFGHERLKAVALLINSPGGAPTQSGLVAERIRQLADKKQVPVLAFAEDVAASGGYWLACAADEIFAHRTSLVGSIGVISGGFGFTGLLERFGIERRLHTAGANKSRLDPFSPEKPEDVEWLKKMHSQLHELFVEWVRERRGDRLTDGEDLFTGDVWLGAKAVELGLVDGVGNLREVIAQRYPDAEVAVAEPKKPLLARLGIGSPAAAMLDAVNHRAAWSRFGL
;
A
#
# COMPACT_ATOMS: atom_id res chain seq x y z
N MET A 1 11.34 10.87 -50.17
CA MET A 1 11.76 10.39 -48.83
C MET A 1 12.92 9.44 -49.01
N SER A 2 14.07 9.73 -48.39
CA SER A 2 15.32 9.00 -48.59
C SER A 2 15.30 7.66 -47.87
N VAL A 3 16.05 6.67 -48.38
CA VAL A 3 16.22 5.34 -47.75
C VAL A 3 16.78 5.45 -46.33
N THR A 4 17.53 6.52 -46.04
CA THR A 4 18.04 6.86 -44.70
C THR A 4 16.95 7.16 -43.68
N ASP A 5 15.83 7.75 -44.09
CA ASP A 5 14.73 8.14 -43.19
C ASP A 5 13.93 6.92 -42.72
N LYS A 6 13.83 5.89 -43.57
CA LYS A 6 13.15 4.62 -43.25
C LYS A 6 13.97 3.72 -42.31
N LEU A 7 15.29 3.86 -42.30
CA LEU A 7 16.19 3.11 -41.42
C LEU A 7 16.20 3.68 -40.00
N ALA A 8 16.11 5.00 -39.84
CA ALA A 8 16.02 5.64 -38.52
C ALA A 8 14.71 5.30 -37.78
N ALA A 9 13.61 5.07 -38.50
CA ALA A 9 12.31 4.70 -37.93
C ALA A 9 12.24 3.25 -37.39
N ARG A 10 13.25 2.41 -37.64
CA ARG A 10 13.30 1.00 -37.21
C ARG A 10 14.19 0.73 -36.00
N ILE A 11 14.81 1.77 -35.43
CA ILE A 11 15.59 1.69 -34.19
C ILE A 11 14.66 2.13 -33.04
N PRO A 12 14.26 1.23 -32.11
CA PRO A 12 13.51 1.63 -30.94
C PRO A 12 14.40 2.54 -30.09
N GLY A 13 14.06 3.84 -30.01
CA GLY A 13 14.74 4.80 -29.13
C GLY A 13 15.22 6.11 -29.77
N ILE A 14 15.11 6.32 -31.08
CA ILE A 14 15.56 7.58 -31.74
C ILE A 14 14.40 8.32 -32.45
N GLY A 15 13.18 7.81 -32.34
CA GLY A 15 12.01 8.31 -33.06
C GLY A 15 10.88 8.85 -32.19
N ASP A 16 11.16 9.59 -31.12
CA ASP A 16 10.23 10.60 -30.61
C ASP A 16 10.99 11.65 -29.79
N ARG A 17 11.53 12.66 -30.47
CA ARG A 17 12.14 13.84 -29.85
C ARG A 17 11.14 15.00 -29.76
N GLY A 18 9.84 14.75 -29.99
CA GLY A 18 8.79 15.75 -30.07
C GLY A 18 8.14 16.15 -28.74
N ASP A 19 8.23 15.31 -27.70
CA ASP A 19 7.48 15.54 -26.44
C ASP A 19 8.33 15.89 -25.20
N ARG A 20 9.62 16.22 -25.38
CA ARG A 20 10.54 16.51 -24.25
C ARG A 20 10.30 17.86 -23.55
N ASN A 21 9.24 18.59 -23.88
CA ASN A 21 9.01 19.95 -23.37
C ASN A 21 7.76 20.12 -22.51
N LYS A 22 6.99 19.05 -22.26
CA LYS A 22 5.83 19.12 -21.38
C LYS A 22 6.19 18.83 -19.93
N ASP A 23 5.47 19.49 -19.05
CA ASP A 23 5.49 19.18 -17.63
C ASP A 23 4.86 17.81 -17.38
N VAL A 24 5.32 17.10 -16.35
CA VAL A 24 4.87 15.72 -16.08
C VAL A 24 4.27 15.62 -14.69
N VAL A 25 3.12 14.99 -14.58
CA VAL A 25 2.61 14.42 -13.34
C VAL A 25 2.76 12.90 -13.43
N ALA A 26 3.65 12.34 -12.62
CA ALA A 26 3.91 10.91 -12.64
C ALA A 26 2.95 10.17 -11.69
N VAL A 27 2.31 9.10 -12.16
CA VAL A 27 1.36 8.31 -11.37
C VAL A 27 1.99 6.99 -10.94
N VAL A 28 1.91 6.67 -9.65
CA VAL A 28 2.34 5.39 -9.08
C VAL A 28 1.13 4.68 -8.52
N LYS A 29 0.88 3.44 -8.98
CA LYS A 29 -0.21 2.60 -8.48
C LYS A 29 0.26 1.79 -7.28
N LEU A 30 -0.37 2.01 -6.13
CA LEU A 30 -0.21 1.26 -4.89
C LEU A 30 -1.49 0.44 -4.64
N HIS A 31 -1.64 -0.66 -5.39
CA HIS A 31 -2.85 -1.46 -5.41
C HIS A 31 -2.63 -2.84 -4.78
N GLY A 32 -3.55 -3.24 -3.92
CA GLY A 32 -3.61 -4.55 -3.29
C GLY A 32 -3.10 -4.60 -1.85
N VAL A 33 -2.91 -5.82 -1.35
CA VAL A 33 -2.48 -6.07 0.04
C VAL A 33 -1.00 -5.74 0.20
N ILE A 34 -0.64 -5.12 1.32
CA ILE A 34 0.75 -4.84 1.69
C ILE A 34 1.34 -6.11 2.34
N THR A 35 2.40 -6.69 1.78
CA THR A 35 2.93 -7.99 2.24
C THR A 35 4.46 -8.05 2.14
N PRO A 36 5.20 -8.66 3.10
CA PRO A 36 6.66 -8.75 3.01
C PRO A 36 7.15 -9.60 1.83
N GLN A 37 6.34 -10.58 1.41
CA GLN A 37 6.64 -11.44 0.28
C GLN A 37 5.65 -11.13 -0.85
N GLY A 38 6.18 -10.69 -1.99
CA GLY A 38 5.43 -10.65 -3.23
C GLY A 38 5.39 -12.05 -3.85
N SER A 39 4.22 -12.49 -4.29
CA SER A 39 4.10 -13.68 -5.12
C SER A 39 4.43 -13.30 -6.57
N PRO A 40 5.34 -14.01 -7.28
CA PRO A 40 5.65 -13.74 -8.68
C PRO A 40 4.42 -13.79 -9.60
N LEU A 41 3.36 -14.44 -9.13
CA LEU A 41 2.09 -14.65 -9.83
C LEU A 41 0.99 -13.69 -9.36
N SER A 42 1.12 -13.15 -8.13
CA SER A 42 0.12 -12.25 -7.59
C SER A 42 0.27 -10.87 -8.23
N ARG A 43 -0.72 -10.51 -9.04
CA ARG A 43 -0.92 -9.13 -9.47
C ARG A 43 -1.55 -8.36 -8.31
N GLY A 44 -1.03 -7.16 -8.02
CA GLY A 44 -1.59 -6.30 -6.97
C GLY A 44 -1.16 -6.70 -5.57
N THR A 45 0.16 -6.66 -5.30
CA THR A 45 0.71 -6.64 -3.94
C THR A 45 1.61 -5.43 -3.79
N ILE A 46 1.68 -4.87 -2.58
CA ILE A 46 2.53 -3.73 -2.28
C ILE A 46 3.65 -4.18 -1.34
N ASN A 47 4.88 -3.94 -1.75
CA ASN A 47 6.08 -4.00 -0.92
C ASN A 47 7.19 -3.20 -1.58
N LEU A 48 8.22 -2.83 -0.81
CA LEU A 48 9.28 -1.94 -1.31
C LEU A 48 9.93 -2.49 -2.57
N ALA A 49 10.29 -3.78 -2.60
CA ALA A 49 10.93 -4.40 -3.75
C ALA A 49 10.06 -4.35 -5.03
N ALA A 50 8.74 -4.52 -4.88
CA ALA A 50 7.78 -4.47 -5.98
C ALA A 50 7.59 -3.06 -6.54
N VAL A 51 7.54 -2.04 -5.68
CA VAL A 51 7.22 -0.66 -6.09
C VAL A 51 8.44 0.21 -6.37
N GLU A 52 9.64 -0.18 -5.92
CA GLU A 52 10.88 0.63 -6.02
C GLU A 52 11.17 1.11 -7.45
N SER A 53 11.00 0.23 -8.44
CA SER A 53 11.25 0.58 -9.84
C SER A 53 10.23 1.56 -10.42
N ALA A 54 8.98 1.51 -9.95
CA ALA A 54 7.93 2.46 -10.32
C ALA A 54 8.18 3.81 -9.65
N LEU A 55 8.47 3.82 -8.35
CA LEU A 55 8.81 5.02 -7.59
C LEU A 55 10.02 5.74 -8.22
N THR A 56 11.14 5.03 -8.42
CA THR A 56 12.35 5.64 -9.00
C THR A 56 12.10 6.22 -10.40
N ARG A 57 11.24 5.58 -11.21
CA ARG A 57 10.86 6.11 -12.52
C ARG A 57 9.98 7.35 -12.39
N ALA A 58 8.96 7.32 -11.53
CA ALA A 58 8.05 8.45 -11.32
C ALA A 58 8.81 9.71 -10.87
N PHE A 59 9.75 9.57 -9.94
CA PHE A 59 10.60 10.68 -9.47
C PHE A 59 11.76 11.01 -10.43
N GLY A 60 11.92 10.25 -11.53
CA GLY A 60 13.01 10.35 -12.49
C GLY A 60 12.79 11.32 -13.64
N HIS A 61 11.57 11.84 -13.83
CA HIS A 61 11.26 12.79 -14.91
C HIS A 61 11.96 14.14 -14.71
N GLU A 62 12.50 14.73 -15.79
CA GLU A 62 13.22 16.02 -15.74
C GLU A 62 12.29 17.20 -15.44
N ARG A 63 11.07 17.19 -16.00
CA ARG A 63 10.04 18.23 -15.82
C ARG A 63 8.92 17.81 -14.88
N LEU A 64 9.27 17.05 -13.84
CA LEU A 64 8.30 16.54 -12.87
C LEU A 64 7.69 17.70 -12.06
N LYS A 65 6.36 17.81 -12.06
CA LYS A 65 5.61 18.80 -11.27
C LYS A 65 4.98 18.23 -10.02
N ALA A 66 4.56 16.96 -10.06
CA ALA A 66 4.00 16.25 -8.93
C ALA A 66 4.09 14.74 -9.13
N VAL A 67 4.03 14.00 -8.03
CA VAL A 67 3.79 12.55 -8.06
C VAL A 67 2.42 12.26 -7.48
N ALA A 68 1.57 11.56 -8.24
CA ALA A 68 0.27 11.10 -7.81
C ALA A 68 0.35 9.63 -7.37
N LEU A 69 0.05 9.35 -6.11
CA LEU A 69 -0.10 8.00 -5.57
C LEU A 69 -1.56 7.57 -5.73
N LEU A 70 -1.84 6.59 -6.58
CA LEU A 70 -3.16 6.00 -6.69
C LEU A 70 -3.23 4.79 -5.76
N ILE A 71 -4.02 4.89 -4.68
CA ILE A 71 -4.04 3.93 -3.58
C ILE A 71 -5.36 3.18 -3.60
N ASN A 72 -5.27 1.86 -3.70
CA ASN A 72 -6.41 0.96 -3.51
C ASN A 72 -5.93 -0.25 -2.70
N SER A 73 -5.96 -0.11 -1.38
CA SER A 73 -5.35 -1.07 -0.46
C SER A 73 -6.13 -1.20 0.84
N PRO A 74 -6.43 -2.44 1.28
CA PRO A 74 -6.97 -2.70 2.59
C PRO A 74 -5.89 -2.61 3.68
N GLY A 75 -4.63 -2.32 3.33
CA GLY A 75 -3.48 -2.37 4.23
C GLY A 75 -2.76 -3.71 4.22
N GLY A 76 -2.10 -4.04 5.33
CA GLY A 76 -1.32 -5.26 5.48
C GLY A 76 -0.11 -5.06 6.40
N ALA A 77 1.05 -5.56 5.99
CA ALA A 77 2.24 -5.60 6.82
C ALA A 77 2.74 -4.20 7.24
N PRO A 78 2.90 -3.92 8.55
CA PRO A 78 3.30 -2.60 9.04
C PRO A 78 4.69 -2.20 8.56
N THR A 79 5.67 -3.10 8.62
CA THR A 79 7.05 -2.81 8.16
C THR A 79 7.11 -2.43 6.69
N GLN A 80 6.35 -3.11 5.82
CA GLN A 80 6.33 -2.76 4.39
C GLN A 80 5.59 -1.45 4.13
N SER A 81 4.58 -1.13 4.93
CA SER A 81 3.90 0.18 4.88
C SER A 81 4.88 1.31 5.21
N GLY A 82 5.65 1.16 6.29
CA GLY A 82 6.73 2.08 6.69
C GLY A 82 7.81 2.24 5.61
N LEU A 83 8.42 1.14 5.17
CA LEU A 83 9.50 1.17 4.16
C LEU A 83 9.08 1.85 2.86
N VAL A 84 7.86 1.61 2.37
CA VAL A 84 7.36 2.24 1.14
C VAL A 84 7.08 3.73 1.38
N ALA A 85 6.44 4.09 2.50
CA ALA A 85 6.17 5.49 2.86
C ALA A 85 7.46 6.31 3.03
N GLU A 86 8.44 5.79 3.76
CA GLU A 86 9.77 6.37 3.93
C GLU A 86 10.44 6.57 2.56
N ARG A 87 10.34 5.58 1.67
CA ARG A 87 10.94 5.67 0.33
C ARG A 87 10.30 6.76 -0.52
N ILE A 88 8.97 6.85 -0.50
CA ILE A 88 8.23 7.93 -1.16
C ILE A 88 8.74 9.28 -0.65
N ARG A 89 8.88 9.42 0.68
CA ARG A 89 9.29 10.67 1.29
C ARG A 89 10.72 11.05 0.99
N GLN A 90 11.66 10.11 1.10
CA GLN A 90 13.05 10.31 0.68
C GLN A 90 13.16 10.80 -0.77
N LEU A 91 12.37 10.24 -1.69
CA LEU A 91 12.38 10.63 -3.09
C LEU A 91 11.77 12.01 -3.32
N ALA A 92 10.65 12.30 -2.65
CA ALA A 92 9.98 13.59 -2.75
C ALA A 92 10.83 14.72 -2.15
N ASP A 93 11.47 14.49 -1.01
CA ASP A 93 12.34 15.48 -0.37
C ASP A 93 13.62 15.69 -1.21
N LYS A 94 14.18 14.63 -1.80
CA LYS A 94 15.31 14.77 -2.73
C LYS A 94 14.94 15.57 -3.98
N LYS A 95 13.71 15.45 -4.46
CA LYS A 95 13.25 16.07 -5.71
C LYS A 95 12.55 17.40 -5.51
N GLN A 96 12.16 17.73 -4.27
CA GLN A 96 11.41 18.93 -3.91
C GLN A 96 10.13 19.07 -4.75
N VAL A 97 9.40 17.96 -4.90
CA VAL A 97 8.13 17.90 -5.66
C VAL A 97 6.99 17.48 -4.73
N PRO A 98 5.79 18.05 -4.90
CA PRO A 98 4.62 17.65 -4.13
C PRO A 98 4.20 16.22 -4.49
N VAL A 99 3.74 15.50 -3.47
CA VAL A 99 3.12 14.18 -3.59
C VAL A 99 1.64 14.31 -3.26
N LEU A 100 0.77 13.80 -4.13
CA LEU A 100 -0.67 13.79 -3.98
C LEU A 100 -1.15 12.35 -3.88
N ALA A 101 -1.86 11.98 -2.82
CA ALA A 101 -2.49 10.67 -2.71
C ALA A 101 -3.95 10.73 -3.15
N PHE A 102 -4.40 9.66 -3.82
CA PHE A 102 -5.77 9.47 -4.26
C PHE A 102 -6.24 8.11 -3.78
N ALA A 103 -7.14 8.09 -2.80
CA ALA A 103 -7.83 6.89 -2.37
C ALA A 103 -8.90 6.51 -3.42
N GLU A 104 -8.80 5.29 -3.96
CA GLU A 104 -9.86 4.69 -4.78
C GLU A 104 -10.93 4.07 -3.88
N ASP A 105 -11.23 2.77 -3.99
CA ASP A 105 -12.27 2.14 -3.17
C ASP A 105 -11.87 2.16 -1.68
N VAL A 106 -10.63 1.78 -1.39
CA VAL A 106 -10.11 1.66 -0.02
C VAL A 106 -8.68 2.22 0.09
N ALA A 107 -8.43 3.06 1.09
CA ALA A 107 -7.10 3.37 1.59
C ALA A 107 -7.12 3.28 3.12
N ALA A 108 -7.10 2.05 3.63
CA ALA A 108 -7.32 1.73 5.04
C ALA A 108 -6.11 1.03 5.66
N SER A 109 -5.90 1.21 6.97
CA SER A 109 -4.79 0.63 7.74
C SER A 109 -3.45 0.98 7.08
N GLY A 110 -2.60 0.01 6.74
CA GLY A 110 -1.37 0.27 5.99
C GLY A 110 -1.58 1.03 4.67
N GLY A 111 -2.75 0.95 4.03
CA GLY A 111 -3.09 1.78 2.86
C GLY A 111 -3.20 3.27 3.21
N TYR A 112 -3.80 3.58 4.37
CA TYR A 112 -3.84 4.94 4.90
C TYR A 112 -2.46 5.40 5.37
N TRP A 113 -1.64 4.50 5.92
CA TRP A 113 -0.23 4.79 6.21
C TRP A 113 0.52 5.30 4.98
N LEU A 114 0.32 4.64 3.82
CA LEU A 114 0.89 5.07 2.54
C LEU A 114 0.29 6.40 2.06
N ALA A 115 -1.00 6.64 2.28
CA ALA A 115 -1.64 7.92 1.94
C ALA A 115 -1.02 9.08 2.72
N CYS A 116 -0.71 8.90 4.01
CA CYS A 116 -0.01 9.88 4.83
C CYS A 116 1.41 10.23 4.35
N ALA A 117 2.02 9.42 3.47
CA ALA A 117 3.28 9.78 2.84
C ALA A 117 3.14 10.95 1.84
N ALA A 118 1.92 11.23 1.37
CA ALA A 118 1.63 12.37 0.51
C ALA A 118 1.57 13.69 1.30
N ASP A 119 1.67 14.79 0.57
CA ASP A 119 1.51 16.15 1.10
C ASP A 119 0.02 16.56 1.13
N GLU A 120 -0.76 16.06 0.17
CA GLU A 120 -2.22 16.15 0.15
C GLU A 120 -2.85 14.79 -0.18
N ILE A 121 -4.01 14.50 0.40
CA ILE A 121 -4.77 13.27 0.24
C ILE A 121 -6.17 13.62 -0.25
N PHE A 122 -6.58 13.00 -1.34
CA PHE A 122 -7.92 13.09 -1.90
C PHE A 122 -8.60 11.74 -1.85
N ALA A 123 -9.91 11.76 -1.66
CA ALA A 123 -10.74 10.55 -1.67
C ALA A 123 -12.03 10.79 -2.45
N HIS A 124 -12.60 9.74 -3.05
CA HIS A 124 -13.98 9.82 -3.51
C HIS A 124 -14.92 9.87 -2.30
N ARG A 125 -16.13 10.42 -2.47
CA ARG A 125 -17.12 10.53 -1.38
C ARG A 125 -17.42 9.20 -0.71
N THR A 126 -17.33 8.12 -1.47
CA THR A 126 -17.61 6.74 -1.03
C THR A 126 -16.37 5.91 -0.74
N SER A 127 -15.16 6.46 -0.90
CA SER A 127 -13.93 5.78 -0.53
C SER A 127 -13.91 5.50 0.96
N LEU A 128 -13.38 4.35 1.36
CA LEU A 128 -13.14 4.02 2.76
C LEU A 128 -11.69 4.34 3.12
N VAL A 129 -11.50 5.24 4.08
CA VAL A 129 -10.18 5.64 4.58
C VAL A 129 -10.09 5.48 6.09
N GLY A 130 -8.87 5.54 6.63
CA GLY A 130 -8.62 5.38 8.06
C GLY A 130 -8.25 3.95 8.42
N SER A 131 -9.02 3.28 9.28
CA SER A 131 -8.65 2.00 9.91
C SER A 131 -7.31 2.08 10.63
N ILE A 132 -7.10 3.16 11.38
CA ILE A 132 -5.86 3.42 12.11
C ILE A 132 -5.87 2.53 13.36
N GLY A 133 -5.19 1.38 13.26
CA GLY A 133 -5.20 0.36 14.29
C GLY A 133 -4.35 -0.84 13.90
N VAL A 134 -4.12 -1.73 14.87
CA VAL A 134 -3.28 -2.92 14.71
C VAL A 134 -4.09 -4.16 15.09
N ILE A 135 -4.09 -5.14 14.20
CA ILE A 135 -4.75 -6.43 14.43
C ILE A 135 -3.79 -7.56 14.07
N SER A 136 -3.94 -8.67 14.80
CA SER A 136 -3.49 -9.98 14.37
C SER A 136 -4.57 -11.00 14.73
N GLY A 137 -4.62 -12.10 14.00
CA GLY A 137 -5.66 -13.11 14.18
C GLY A 137 -5.26 -14.45 13.61
N GLY A 138 -5.95 -15.49 14.07
CA GLY A 138 -5.72 -16.87 13.67
C GLY A 138 -6.73 -17.80 14.34
N PHE A 139 -6.56 -19.10 14.12
CA PHE A 139 -7.41 -20.13 14.71
C PHE A 139 -6.63 -20.98 15.71
N GLY A 140 -7.31 -21.38 16.79
CA GLY A 140 -6.85 -22.46 17.66
C GLY A 140 -7.43 -23.81 17.19
N PHE A 141 -6.61 -24.85 17.21
CA PHE A 141 -6.94 -26.20 16.73
C PHE A 141 -6.90 -27.26 17.83
N THR A 142 -6.75 -26.89 19.09
CA THR A 142 -6.66 -27.82 20.24
C THR A 142 -7.83 -28.81 20.28
N GLY A 143 -9.07 -28.33 20.17
CA GLY A 143 -10.25 -29.20 20.16
C GLY A 143 -10.34 -30.11 18.92
N LEU A 144 -9.75 -29.70 17.79
CA LEU A 144 -9.67 -30.54 16.60
C LEU A 144 -8.69 -31.70 16.82
N LEU A 145 -7.52 -31.42 17.41
CA LEU A 145 -6.52 -32.45 17.70
C LEU A 145 -7.08 -33.49 18.68
N GLU A 146 -7.75 -33.04 19.74
CA GLU A 146 -8.39 -33.92 20.72
C GLU A 146 -9.45 -34.82 20.05
N ARG A 147 -10.33 -34.23 19.22
CA ARG A 147 -11.39 -34.97 18.52
C ARG A 147 -10.86 -36.08 17.60
N PHE A 148 -9.70 -35.88 16.99
CA PHE A 148 -9.11 -36.83 16.05
C PHE A 148 -7.98 -37.68 16.66
N GLY A 149 -7.73 -37.55 17.97
CA GLY A 149 -6.68 -38.31 18.66
C GLY A 149 -5.26 -37.97 18.17
N ILE A 150 -5.04 -36.74 17.68
CA ILE A 150 -3.75 -36.29 17.18
C ILE A 150 -2.92 -35.74 18.34
N GLU A 151 -1.77 -36.37 18.59
CA GLU A 151 -0.83 -35.91 19.62
C GLU A 151 0.13 -34.84 19.08
N ARG A 152 0.19 -33.69 19.76
CA ARG A 152 1.17 -32.64 19.46
C ARG A 152 2.47 -32.88 20.23
N ARG A 153 3.56 -33.18 19.52
CA ARG A 153 4.92 -33.31 20.09
C ARG A 153 5.76 -32.07 19.78
N LEU A 154 5.89 -31.17 20.76
CA LEU A 154 6.65 -29.92 20.65
C LEU A 154 7.89 -29.95 21.56
N HIS A 155 9.06 -29.66 20.99
CA HIS A 155 10.31 -29.47 21.73
C HIS A 155 10.91 -28.13 21.35
N THR A 156 11.24 -27.28 22.34
CA THR A 156 11.74 -25.91 22.10
C THR A 156 12.92 -25.57 22.99
N ALA A 157 13.80 -24.69 22.48
CA ALA A 157 14.79 -23.98 23.28
C ALA A 157 14.40 -22.49 23.38
N GLY A 158 14.48 -21.94 24.60
CA GLY A 158 14.00 -20.59 24.93
C GLY A 158 12.55 -20.60 25.44
N ALA A 159 12.30 -19.94 26.58
CA ALA A 159 11.05 -20.03 27.33
C ALA A 159 9.79 -19.63 26.53
N ASN A 160 9.94 -18.69 25.60
CA ASN A 160 8.84 -18.10 24.84
C ASN A 160 8.89 -18.46 23.35
N LYS A 161 9.59 -19.54 22.97
CA LYS A 161 9.81 -19.86 21.54
C LYS A 161 8.56 -20.41 20.82
N SER A 162 7.56 -20.83 21.58
CA SER A 162 6.29 -21.39 21.10
C SER A 162 5.07 -20.55 21.48
N ARG A 163 5.26 -19.25 21.74
CA ARG A 163 4.15 -18.33 22.03
C ARG A 163 3.10 -18.37 20.94
N LEU A 164 1.83 -18.26 21.36
CA LEU A 164 0.68 -18.17 20.47
C LEU A 164 0.59 -19.33 19.47
N ASP A 165 1.13 -20.49 19.84
CA ASP A 165 1.03 -21.66 18.98
C ASP A 165 -0.44 -22.10 18.84
N PRO A 166 -0.96 -22.25 17.61
CA PRO A 166 -2.37 -22.53 17.37
C PRO A 166 -2.78 -23.96 17.77
N PHE A 167 -1.84 -24.84 18.10
CA PHE A 167 -2.07 -26.23 18.48
C PHE A 167 -1.94 -26.46 19.99
N SER A 168 -1.74 -25.40 20.77
CA SER A 168 -1.74 -25.43 22.23
C SER A 168 -2.80 -24.48 22.81
N PRO A 169 -3.23 -24.71 24.07
CA PRO A 169 -4.06 -23.75 24.77
C PRO A 169 -3.37 -22.38 24.83
N GLU A 170 -4.14 -21.32 24.58
CA GLU A 170 -3.65 -19.95 24.66
C GLU A 170 -3.33 -19.60 26.11
N LYS A 171 -2.16 -18.97 26.32
CA LYS A 171 -1.68 -18.58 27.64
C LYS A 171 -1.96 -17.09 27.89
N PRO A 172 -2.51 -16.70 29.05
CA PRO A 172 -2.73 -15.30 29.39
C PRO A 172 -1.48 -14.42 29.23
N GLU A 173 -0.30 -14.91 29.65
CA GLU A 173 0.95 -14.14 29.55
C GLU A 173 1.40 -13.88 28.09
N ASP A 174 1.03 -14.76 27.15
CA ASP A 174 1.34 -14.60 25.73
C ASP A 174 0.40 -13.56 25.10
N VAL A 175 -0.87 -13.56 25.53
CA VAL A 175 -1.87 -12.56 25.11
C VAL A 175 -1.50 -11.17 25.63
N GLU A 176 -1.09 -11.05 26.89
CA GLU A 176 -0.62 -9.77 27.45
C GLU A 176 0.60 -9.24 26.71
N TRP A 177 1.57 -10.11 26.40
CA TRP A 177 2.71 -9.73 25.58
C TRP A 177 2.30 -9.26 24.17
N LEU A 178 1.37 -9.98 23.52
CA LEU A 178 0.87 -9.61 22.20
C LEU A 178 0.16 -8.25 22.23
N LYS A 179 -0.70 -8.02 23.22
CA LYS A 179 -1.38 -6.72 23.42
C LYS A 179 -0.39 -5.59 23.60
N LYS A 180 0.67 -5.79 24.41
CA LYS A 180 1.72 -4.79 24.58
C LYS A 180 2.42 -4.45 23.26
N MET A 181 2.74 -5.46 22.44
CA MET A 181 3.32 -5.20 21.11
C MET A 181 2.35 -4.48 20.18
N HIS A 182 1.06 -4.84 20.19
CA HIS A 182 0.05 -4.13 19.41
C HIS A 182 -0.06 -2.66 19.82
N SER A 183 -0.04 -2.37 21.12
CA SER A 183 -0.04 -0.99 21.63
C SER A 183 1.16 -0.20 21.13
N GLN A 184 2.36 -0.77 21.18
CA GLN A 184 3.57 -0.12 20.66
C GLN A 184 3.49 0.15 19.16
N LEU A 185 2.99 -0.81 18.36
CA LEU A 185 2.81 -0.62 16.93
C LEU A 185 1.71 0.41 16.63
N HIS A 186 0.66 0.45 17.45
CA HIS A 186 -0.42 1.41 17.31
C HIS A 186 0.07 2.83 17.60
N GLU A 187 0.85 3.03 18.66
CA GLU A 187 1.49 4.31 18.99
C GLU A 187 2.31 4.84 17.81
N LEU A 188 3.14 4.01 17.19
CA LEU A 188 3.91 4.39 15.99
C LEU A 188 3.01 4.82 14.82
N PHE A 189 1.83 4.20 14.66
CA PHE A 189 0.87 4.60 13.64
C PHE A 189 0.20 5.94 13.97
N VAL A 190 -0.20 6.13 15.24
CA VAL A 190 -0.74 7.40 15.71
C VAL A 190 0.26 8.53 15.50
N GLU A 191 1.53 8.32 15.87
CA GLU A 191 2.62 9.26 15.66
C GLU A 191 2.78 9.64 14.19
N TRP A 192 2.85 8.64 13.30
CA TRP A 192 2.95 8.87 11.86
C TRP A 192 1.78 9.69 11.31
N VAL A 193 0.55 9.36 11.70
CA VAL A 193 -0.64 10.10 11.23
C VAL A 193 -0.64 11.52 11.77
N ARG A 194 -0.32 11.72 13.06
CA ARG A 194 -0.26 13.05 13.67
C ARG A 194 0.83 13.91 13.05
N GLU A 195 2.01 13.36 12.81
CA GLU A 195 3.11 14.06 12.13
C GLU A 195 2.69 14.52 10.73
N ARG A 196 2.03 13.65 9.96
CA ARG A 196 1.72 13.91 8.55
C ARG A 196 0.45 14.72 8.33
N ARG A 197 -0.53 14.63 9.24
CA ARG A 197 -1.79 15.39 9.14
C ARG A 197 -1.75 16.68 9.96
N GLY A 198 -1.00 16.73 11.06
CA GLY A 198 -0.82 17.92 11.90
C GLY A 198 -2.16 18.54 12.31
N ASP A 199 -2.22 19.88 12.27
CA ASP A 199 -3.39 20.68 12.66
C ASP A 199 -4.65 20.45 11.79
N ARG A 200 -4.55 19.64 10.73
CA ARG A 200 -5.73 19.24 9.95
C ARG A 200 -6.63 18.30 10.73
N LEU A 201 -6.06 17.45 11.59
CA LEU A 201 -6.84 16.50 12.38
C LEU A 201 -7.75 17.23 13.36
N THR A 202 -8.99 16.77 13.47
CA THR A 202 -9.95 17.33 14.43
C THR A 202 -10.07 16.46 15.68
N ASP A 203 -10.35 17.08 16.82
CA ASP A 203 -10.63 16.39 18.10
C ASP A 203 -12.10 15.93 18.24
N GLY A 204 -12.88 15.95 17.15
CA GLY A 204 -14.33 15.68 17.20
C GLY A 204 -14.70 14.22 17.42
N GLU A 205 -13.84 13.29 17.02
CA GLU A 205 -14.01 11.84 17.17
C GLU A 205 -12.66 11.19 17.49
N ASP A 206 -12.67 10.03 18.15
CA ASP A 206 -11.44 9.26 18.34
C ASP A 206 -11.04 8.58 17.01
N LEU A 207 -10.02 9.14 16.36
CA LEU A 207 -9.56 8.70 15.03
C LEU A 207 -8.69 7.44 15.08
N PHE A 208 -8.30 6.99 16.28
CA PHE A 208 -7.27 5.95 16.46
C PHE A 208 -7.86 4.66 17.02
N THR A 209 -9.13 4.38 16.70
CA THR A 209 -9.88 3.19 17.17
C THR A 209 -9.78 1.99 16.23
N GLY A 210 -9.37 2.22 14.98
CA GLY A 210 -9.43 1.24 13.89
C GLY A 210 -10.70 1.34 13.03
N ASP A 211 -11.57 2.32 13.28
CA ASP A 211 -12.76 2.57 12.44
C ASP A 211 -12.39 3.07 11.05
N VAL A 212 -13.34 2.96 10.11
CA VAL A 212 -13.22 3.54 8.77
C VAL A 212 -14.24 4.64 8.55
N TRP A 213 -13.87 5.61 7.74
CA TRP A 213 -14.70 6.75 7.40
C TRP A 213 -14.86 6.86 5.89
N LEU A 214 -16.06 7.24 5.46
CA LEU A 214 -16.32 7.62 4.08
C LEU A 214 -15.57 8.91 3.75
N GLY A 215 -15.08 9.04 2.52
CA GLY A 215 -14.25 10.19 2.10
C GLY A 215 -14.85 11.56 2.43
N ALA A 216 -16.18 11.73 2.34
CA ALA A 216 -16.84 12.98 2.75
C ALA A 216 -16.65 13.29 4.25
N LYS A 217 -16.87 12.29 5.12
CA LYS A 217 -16.67 12.42 6.57
C LYS A 217 -15.18 12.55 6.92
N ALA A 218 -14.31 11.87 6.17
CA ALA A 218 -12.88 11.95 6.35
C ALA A 218 -12.31 13.36 6.12
N VAL A 219 -12.93 14.17 5.25
CA VAL A 219 -12.58 15.59 5.11
C VAL A 219 -12.90 16.35 6.40
N GLU A 220 -14.09 16.15 6.96
CA GLU A 220 -14.51 16.81 8.21
C GLU A 220 -13.58 16.47 9.37
N LEU A 221 -13.05 15.25 9.41
CA LEU A 221 -12.14 14.76 10.45
C LEU A 221 -10.66 15.12 10.20
N GLY A 222 -10.34 15.69 9.04
CA GLY A 222 -8.97 16.02 8.65
C GLY A 222 -8.11 14.84 8.19
N LEU A 223 -8.71 13.66 8.00
CA LEU A 223 -8.03 12.47 7.51
C LEU A 223 -7.67 12.60 6.02
N VAL A 224 -8.45 13.36 5.27
CA VAL A 224 -8.13 13.72 3.87
C VAL A 224 -8.33 15.22 3.66
N ASP A 225 -7.69 15.78 2.63
CA ASP A 225 -7.70 17.22 2.33
C ASP A 225 -8.87 17.63 1.44
N GLY A 226 -9.45 16.68 0.70
CA GLY A 226 -10.60 16.98 -0.14
C GLY A 226 -11.24 15.76 -0.77
N VAL A 227 -12.45 16.00 -1.28
CA VAL A 227 -13.14 15.05 -2.15
C VAL A 227 -12.68 15.26 -3.59
N GLY A 228 -12.24 14.20 -4.25
CA GLY A 228 -11.87 14.24 -5.66
C GLY A 228 -11.22 12.95 -6.14
N ASN A 229 -11.18 12.76 -7.46
CA ASN A 229 -10.40 11.69 -8.09
C ASN A 229 -9.18 12.25 -8.83
N LEU A 230 -8.24 11.35 -9.17
CA LEU A 230 -6.98 11.71 -9.83
C LEU A 230 -7.21 12.52 -11.10
N ARG A 231 -8.16 12.13 -11.95
CA ARG A 231 -8.38 12.80 -13.24
C ARG A 231 -8.85 14.23 -13.03
N GLU A 232 -9.82 14.44 -12.16
CA GLU A 232 -10.38 15.76 -11.86
C GLU A 232 -9.34 16.70 -11.25
N VAL A 233 -8.66 16.25 -10.19
CA VAL A 233 -7.71 17.10 -9.46
C VAL A 233 -6.49 17.42 -10.32
N ILE A 234 -5.97 16.45 -11.07
CA ILE A 234 -4.81 16.70 -11.94
C ILE A 234 -5.19 17.57 -13.13
N ALA A 235 -6.35 17.38 -13.76
CA ALA A 235 -6.80 18.25 -14.85
C ALA A 235 -7.01 19.70 -14.38
N GLN A 236 -7.47 19.90 -13.14
CA GLN A 236 -7.65 21.24 -12.58
C GLN A 236 -6.32 21.92 -12.21
N ARG A 237 -5.40 21.19 -11.56
CA ARG A 237 -4.16 21.78 -11.01
C ARG A 237 -2.99 21.78 -11.98
N TYR A 238 -2.98 20.87 -12.95
CA TYR A 238 -1.91 20.68 -13.93
C TYR A 238 -2.49 20.47 -15.34
N PRO A 239 -3.29 21.41 -15.87
CA PRO A 239 -4.04 21.24 -17.12
C PRO A 239 -3.16 20.93 -18.35
N ASP A 240 -1.92 21.43 -18.37
CA ASP A 240 -0.98 21.27 -19.48
C ASP A 240 0.04 20.14 -19.26
N ALA A 241 -0.03 19.44 -18.12
CA ALA A 241 0.92 18.39 -17.79
C ALA A 241 0.54 17.05 -18.44
N GLU A 242 1.53 16.33 -18.93
CA GLU A 242 1.40 14.94 -19.32
C GLU A 242 1.27 14.05 -18.07
N VAL A 243 0.26 13.19 -18.05
CA VAL A 243 0.07 12.20 -16.98
C VAL A 243 0.79 10.91 -17.34
N ALA A 244 1.94 10.67 -16.74
CA ALA A 244 2.78 9.50 -17.02
C ALA A 244 2.63 8.42 -15.96
N VAL A 245 2.04 7.26 -16.31
CA VAL A 245 1.88 6.14 -15.37
C VAL A 245 3.19 5.34 -15.27
N ALA A 246 3.80 5.33 -14.09
CA ALA A 246 5.00 4.56 -13.81
C ALA A 246 4.65 3.11 -13.44
N GLU A 247 4.86 2.17 -14.37
CA GLU A 247 4.71 0.74 -14.09
C GLU A 247 6.00 0.13 -13.51
N PRO A 248 5.89 -0.85 -12.58
CA PRO A 248 7.01 -1.68 -12.18
C PRO A 248 7.65 -2.40 -13.38
N LYS A 249 8.96 -2.64 -13.32
CA LYS A 249 9.63 -3.48 -14.32
C LYS A 249 9.08 -4.91 -14.25
N LYS A 250 8.52 -5.40 -15.35
CA LYS A 250 8.02 -6.78 -15.46
C LYS A 250 9.22 -7.73 -15.58
N PRO A 251 9.42 -8.70 -14.66
CA PRO A 251 10.47 -9.70 -14.82
C PRO A 251 10.20 -10.54 -16.06
N LEU A 252 11.24 -10.83 -16.85
CA LEU A 252 11.16 -11.58 -18.12
C LEU A 252 10.47 -12.95 -17.95
N LEU A 253 10.64 -13.60 -16.80
CA LEU A 253 10.04 -14.90 -16.47
C LEU A 253 8.53 -14.83 -16.17
N ALA A 254 8.00 -13.69 -15.73
CA ALA A 254 6.55 -13.53 -15.50
C ALA A 254 5.73 -13.63 -16.80
N ARG A 255 6.38 -13.55 -17.97
CA ARG A 255 5.76 -13.77 -19.28
C ARG A 255 5.51 -15.24 -19.61
N LEU A 256 6.15 -16.17 -18.89
CA LEU A 256 6.07 -17.60 -19.20
C LEU A 256 4.95 -18.33 -18.44
N GLY A 257 4.23 -17.66 -17.54
CA GLY A 257 3.01 -18.20 -16.91
C GLY A 257 3.24 -19.45 -16.04
N ILE A 258 4.48 -19.80 -15.71
CA ILE A 258 4.81 -20.99 -14.93
C ILE A 258 4.66 -20.66 -13.45
N GLY A 259 3.53 -21.08 -12.89
CA GLY A 259 3.19 -20.91 -11.48
C GLY A 259 2.44 -22.11 -10.94
N SER A 260 2.69 -22.50 -9.69
CA SER A 260 1.94 -23.57 -9.03
C SER A 260 0.49 -23.12 -8.80
N PRO A 261 -0.53 -23.83 -9.34
CA PRO A 261 -1.95 -23.46 -9.17
C PRO A 261 -2.39 -23.38 -7.70
N ALA A 262 -1.81 -24.22 -6.84
CA ALA A 262 -2.17 -24.28 -5.42
C ALA A 262 -1.72 -23.04 -4.63
N ALA A 263 -0.51 -22.54 -4.91
CA ALA A 263 0.00 -21.34 -4.26
C ALA A 263 -0.81 -20.09 -4.66
N ALA A 264 -1.15 -19.98 -5.95
CA ALA A 264 -1.97 -18.88 -6.46
C ALA A 264 -3.39 -18.87 -5.85
N MET A 265 -3.98 -20.04 -5.59
CA MET A 265 -5.29 -20.15 -4.95
C MET A 265 -5.26 -19.70 -3.48
N LEU A 266 -4.22 -20.06 -2.73
CA LEU A 266 -4.09 -19.65 -1.32
C LEU A 266 -3.90 -18.13 -1.18
N ASP A 267 -3.06 -17.54 -2.03
CA ASP A 267 -2.87 -16.08 -2.09
C ASP A 267 -4.19 -15.36 -2.40
N ALA A 268 -4.98 -15.87 -3.35
CA ALA A 268 -6.27 -15.29 -3.72
C ALA A 268 -7.29 -15.32 -2.56
N VAL A 269 -7.32 -16.41 -1.78
CA VAL A 269 -8.19 -16.52 -0.60
C VAL A 269 -7.79 -15.53 0.47
N ASN A 270 -6.49 -15.42 0.77
CA ASN A 270 -5.98 -14.48 1.78
C ASN A 270 -6.24 -13.03 1.38
N HIS A 271 -6.04 -12.68 0.10
CA HIS A 271 -6.34 -11.35 -0.39
C HIS A 271 -7.84 -11.06 -0.28
N ARG A 272 -8.70 -11.96 -0.75
CA ARG A 272 -10.15 -11.78 -0.63
C ARG A 272 -10.59 -11.59 0.83
N ALA A 273 -10.00 -12.32 1.78
CA ALA A 273 -10.29 -12.14 3.19
C ALA A 273 -9.96 -10.72 3.67
N ALA A 274 -8.81 -10.17 3.25
CA ALA A 274 -8.40 -8.80 3.61
C ALA A 274 -9.34 -7.71 3.06
N TRP A 275 -9.96 -7.93 1.91
CA TRP A 275 -10.94 -7.01 1.31
C TRP A 275 -12.35 -7.19 1.88
N SER A 276 -12.71 -8.42 2.28
CA SER A 276 -14.06 -8.75 2.74
C SER A 276 -14.54 -7.94 3.95
N ARG A 277 -13.62 -7.50 4.81
CA ARG A 277 -13.94 -6.63 5.95
C ARG A 277 -14.46 -5.24 5.55
N PHE A 278 -14.25 -4.85 4.30
CA PHE A 278 -14.74 -3.60 3.71
C PHE A 278 -15.92 -3.84 2.75
N GLY A 279 -16.45 -5.06 2.68
CA GLY A 279 -17.56 -5.41 1.78
C GLY A 279 -17.15 -5.60 0.32
N LEU A 280 -15.87 -5.87 0.05
CA LEU A 280 -15.29 -6.03 -1.29
C LEU A 280 -14.67 -7.42 -1.51
#